data_AF-J2QBC7-F1
#
_entry.id   AF-J2QBC7-F1
#
_cell.length_a   1.000
_cell.length_b   1.000
_cell.length_c   1.000
_cell.angle_alpha   90.00
_cell.angle_beta   90.00
_cell.angle_gamma   90.00
#
_symmetry.space_group_name_H-M   'P 1'
#
loop_
_entity.id
_entity.type
_entity.pdbx_description
1 polymer ?
#
loop_
_entity_poly.entity_id
_entity_poly.type
_entity_poly.pdbx_seq_one_letter_code
_entity_poly.pdbx_strand_id
1 'polypeptide(L)'
;MRRVELTAIGVVVAAGLVAGCASSPWPKSRSQIVTTAPACEDFAVQIYFERDSAEVTNEARSVLKSAGVLTKGCKVDSVRVLGLADAVGASDVNLALSKTRATAVTSALAKVGFRNVEFDVAAAGDTGSITGSGEARPLRRRADVKFDLAGPAR
;
A
#
# COMPACT_ATOMS: atom_id res chain seq x y z
N MET A 1 73.72 -48.35 -47.37
CA MET A 1 73.12 -48.19 -46.03
C MET A 1 72.88 -46.68 -45.89
N ARG A 2 71.71 -46.08 -45.68
CA ARG A 2 70.46 -46.53 -45.05
C ARG A 2 69.36 -45.51 -45.42
N ARG A 3 68.32 -46.02 -46.09
CA ARG A 3 66.88 -45.69 -46.03
C ARG A 3 66.34 -44.33 -46.52
N VAL A 4 65.42 -44.48 -47.46
CA VAL A 4 64.50 -43.56 -48.14
C VAL A 4 63.51 -42.94 -47.13
N GLU A 5 63.36 -41.61 -47.17
CA GLU A 5 62.30 -40.87 -46.47
C GLU A 5 61.03 -40.89 -47.34
N LEU A 6 59.96 -41.50 -46.82
CA LEU A 6 58.62 -41.51 -47.41
C LEU A 6 57.72 -40.52 -46.64
N THR A 7 57.13 -39.61 -47.41
CA THR A 7 56.03 -38.69 -47.09
C THR A 7 54.91 -39.29 -46.25
N ALA A 8 54.42 -38.55 -45.24
CA ALA A 8 53.04 -38.64 -44.78
C ALA A 8 52.54 -37.37 -44.08
N ILE A 9 51.58 -36.72 -44.75
CA ILE A 9 50.31 -36.18 -44.23
C ILE A 9 50.40 -35.04 -43.19
N GLY A 10 50.07 -33.84 -43.68
CA GLY A 10 49.86 -32.65 -42.87
C GLY A 10 48.70 -32.80 -41.89
N VAL A 11 48.96 -32.39 -40.64
CA VAL A 11 47.93 -32.10 -39.65
C VAL A 11 47.85 -30.58 -39.54
N VAL A 12 46.78 -30.00 -40.08
CA VAL A 12 46.39 -28.62 -39.79
C VAL A 12 45.86 -28.60 -38.36
N VAL A 13 46.69 -28.20 -37.40
CA VAL A 13 46.19 -27.82 -36.07
C VAL A 13 45.76 -26.37 -36.17
N ALA A 14 44.45 -26.17 -36.28
CA ALA A 14 43.83 -24.85 -36.27
C ALA A 14 44.11 -24.14 -34.93
N ALA A 15 44.88 -23.06 -34.99
CA ALA A 15 44.94 -22.06 -33.95
C ALA A 15 43.62 -21.27 -33.98
N GLY A 16 42.69 -21.61 -33.09
CA GLY A 16 41.40 -20.93 -32.92
C GLY A 16 41.26 -20.39 -31.51
N LEU A 17 41.17 -19.06 -31.40
CA LEU A 17 41.30 -18.26 -30.19
C LEU A 17 40.17 -18.47 -29.17
N VAL A 18 40.57 -18.34 -27.91
CA VAL A 18 39.79 -18.39 -26.68
C VAL A 18 38.95 -17.11 -26.53
N ALA A 19 37.62 -17.16 -26.69
CA ALA A 19 36.72 -16.06 -26.31
C ALA A 19 35.24 -16.50 -26.23
N GLY A 20 34.90 -17.39 -25.29
CA GLY A 20 33.55 -17.98 -25.18
C GLY A 20 32.69 -17.57 -23.98
N CYS A 21 33.16 -16.73 -23.04
CA CYS A 21 32.50 -16.55 -21.74
C CYS A 21 32.17 -15.09 -21.35
N ALA A 22 31.90 -14.19 -22.30
CA ALA A 22 31.62 -12.78 -21.97
C ALA A 22 30.15 -12.36 -22.12
N SER A 23 29.32 -13.13 -22.83
CA SER A 23 27.91 -12.81 -23.05
C SER A 23 27.01 -13.58 -22.09
N SER A 24 27.07 -13.20 -20.82
CA SER A 24 26.08 -13.60 -19.82
C SER A 24 24.74 -12.89 -20.13
N PRO A 25 23.65 -13.58 -20.51
CA PRO A 25 22.36 -12.97 -20.84
C PRO A 25 21.58 -12.49 -19.60
N TRP A 26 22.21 -12.54 -18.42
CA TRP A 26 21.57 -12.27 -17.15
C TRP A 26 21.49 -10.76 -16.87
N PRO A 27 20.35 -10.25 -16.36
CA PRO A 27 20.18 -8.83 -16.04
C PRO A 27 21.27 -8.38 -15.07
N LYS A 28 21.99 -7.31 -15.42
CA LYS A 28 23.14 -6.81 -14.64
C LYS A 28 22.74 -6.12 -13.33
N SER A 29 21.46 -5.81 -13.17
CA SER A 29 20.94 -5.25 -11.92
C SER A 29 19.48 -5.61 -11.68
N ARG A 30 19.14 -5.78 -10.39
CA ARG A 30 17.76 -5.98 -9.94
C ARG A 30 16.84 -4.82 -10.31
N SER A 31 17.38 -3.61 -10.50
CA SER A 31 16.62 -2.43 -10.91
C SER A 31 16.00 -2.54 -12.32
N GLN A 32 16.60 -3.33 -13.22
CA GLN A 32 16.02 -3.59 -14.54
C GLN A 32 14.80 -4.51 -14.52
N ILE A 33 14.62 -5.27 -13.43
CA ILE A 33 13.54 -6.26 -13.28
C ILE A 33 12.37 -5.67 -12.45
N VAL A 34 12.64 -4.65 -11.63
CA VAL A 34 11.66 -4.02 -10.74
C VAL A 34 11.60 -2.52 -11.03
N THR A 35 11.03 -2.15 -12.17
CA THR A 35 10.57 -0.77 -12.42
C THR A 35 9.09 -0.84 -12.80
N THR A 36 8.25 -1.15 -11.82
CA THR A 36 6.87 -0.70 -11.88
C THR A 36 6.84 0.60 -11.08
N ALA A 37 6.50 1.71 -11.72
CA ALA A 37 6.21 2.95 -11.01
C ALA A 37 5.07 2.67 -10.01
N PRO A 38 5.01 3.37 -8.85
CA PRO A 38 3.87 3.23 -7.96
C PRO A 38 2.60 3.58 -8.72
N ALA A 39 1.68 2.61 -8.81
CA ALA A 39 0.32 2.88 -9.26
C ALA A 39 -0.35 3.66 -8.13
N CYS A 40 -0.31 4.99 -8.23
CA CYS A 40 -0.91 5.91 -7.26
C CYS A 40 -2.43 5.89 -7.41
N GLU A 41 -3.04 4.78 -6.99
CA GLU A 41 -4.47 4.53 -7.04
C GLU A 41 -5.13 4.86 -5.69
N ASP A 42 -6.36 5.35 -5.75
CA ASP A 42 -7.19 5.55 -4.56
C ASP A 42 -7.33 4.25 -3.77
N PHE A 43 -7.27 4.36 -2.45
CA PHE A 43 -7.51 3.22 -1.57
C PHE A 43 -8.21 3.65 -0.29
N ALA A 44 -8.75 2.67 0.43
CA ALA A 44 -9.40 2.90 1.71
C ALA A 44 -8.91 1.92 2.77
N VAL A 45 -8.88 2.38 4.02
CA VAL A 45 -8.64 1.56 5.21
C VAL A 45 -9.75 1.80 6.22
N GLN A 46 -9.97 0.84 7.11
CA GLN A 46 -11.02 0.89 8.11
C GLN A 46 -10.39 0.78 9.49
N ILE A 47 -10.70 1.72 10.38
CA ILE A 47 -10.19 1.73 11.75
C ILE A 47 -11.32 1.35 12.68
N TYR A 48 -11.16 0.22 13.38
CA TYR A 48 -12.16 -0.32 14.29
C TYR A 48 -11.96 0.15 15.72
N PHE A 49 -13.06 0.24 16.45
CA PHE A 49 -13.08 0.68 17.84
C PHE A 49 -13.84 -0.28 18.73
N GLU A 50 -13.42 -0.31 19.99
CA GLU A 50 -14.20 -0.91 21.06
C GLU A 50 -15.51 -0.15 21.29
N ARG A 51 -16.40 -0.79 22.04
CA ARG A 51 -17.67 -0.19 22.46
C ARG A 51 -17.40 1.11 23.24
N ASP A 52 -18.20 2.13 22.97
CA ASP A 52 -18.16 3.44 23.63
C ASP A 52 -16.77 4.11 23.64
N SER A 53 -15.88 3.71 22.72
CA SER A 53 -14.52 4.21 22.63
C SER A 53 -14.25 4.89 21.29
N ALA A 54 -13.36 5.88 21.35
CA ALA A 54 -12.73 6.53 20.20
C ALA A 54 -11.19 6.43 20.26
N GLU A 55 -10.67 5.52 21.09
CA GLU A 55 -9.23 5.30 21.20
C GLU A 55 -8.69 4.66 19.92
N VAL A 56 -7.70 5.31 19.30
CA VAL A 56 -6.93 4.70 18.22
C VAL A 56 -5.84 3.83 18.84
N THR A 57 -5.99 2.51 18.74
CA THR A 57 -5.04 1.54 19.30
C THR A 57 -3.70 1.54 18.57
N ASN A 58 -2.72 0.77 19.06
CA ASN A 58 -1.41 0.66 18.42
C ASN A 58 -1.48 -0.11 17.09
N GLU A 59 -2.39 -1.07 16.99
CA GLU A 59 -2.67 -1.84 15.77
C GLU A 59 -3.29 -0.91 14.73
N ALA A 60 -4.28 -0.10 15.13
CA ALA A 60 -4.86 0.92 14.27
C ALA A 60 -3.80 1.94 13.80
N ARG A 61 -2.92 2.42 14.70
CA ARG A 61 -1.78 3.28 14.34
C ARG A 61 -0.86 2.62 13.32
N SER A 62 -0.66 1.31 13.40
CA SER A 62 0.16 0.56 12.45
C SER A 62 -0.51 0.49 11.07
N VAL A 63 -1.84 0.33 11.00
CA VAL A 63 -2.60 0.42 9.73
C VAL A 63 -2.43 1.81 9.10
N LEU A 64 -2.58 2.88 9.88
CA LEU A 64 -2.40 4.25 9.40
C LEU A 64 -0.95 4.52 8.93
N LYS A 65 0.05 3.95 9.60
CA LYS A 65 1.44 4.02 9.16
C LYS A 65 1.67 3.29 7.84
N SER A 66 1.04 2.13 7.66
CA SER A 66 1.09 1.37 6.40
C SER A 66 0.45 2.16 5.25
N ALA A 67 -0.63 2.91 5.51
CA ALA A 67 -1.18 3.84 4.52
C ALA A 67 -0.14 4.89 4.07
N GLY A 68 0.65 5.43 5.01
CA GLY A 68 1.78 6.31 4.68
C GLY A 68 2.88 5.65 3.84
N VAL A 69 3.05 4.33 3.93
CA VAL A 69 3.95 3.58 3.04
C VAL A 69 3.36 3.43 1.64
N LEU A 70 2.05 3.16 1.55
CA LEU A 70 1.34 3.02 0.27
C LEU A 70 1.32 4.32 -0.53
N THR A 71 1.31 5.47 0.14
CA THR A 71 1.34 6.79 -0.52
C THR A 71 2.74 7.28 -0.87
N LYS A 72 3.81 6.49 -0.60
CA LYS A 72 5.18 6.92 -0.91
C LYS A 72 5.37 7.10 -2.41
N GLY A 73 5.89 8.27 -2.80
CA GLY A 73 6.09 8.63 -4.19
C GLY A 73 4.81 9.03 -4.92
N CYS A 74 3.69 9.15 -4.20
CA CYS A 74 2.41 9.62 -4.73
C CYS A 74 2.04 10.99 -4.14
N LYS A 75 1.34 11.80 -4.92
CA LYS A 75 0.66 13.01 -4.43
C LYS A 75 -0.67 12.59 -3.84
N VAL A 76 -0.88 12.92 -2.56
CA VAL A 76 -2.17 12.73 -1.87
C VAL A 76 -2.94 14.04 -2.00
N ASP A 77 -4.08 14.02 -2.71
CA ASP A 77 -4.90 15.22 -2.88
C ASP A 77 -5.75 15.48 -1.64
N SER A 78 -6.47 14.47 -1.18
CA SER A 78 -7.32 14.55 -0.01
C SER A 78 -7.41 13.23 0.74
N VAL A 79 -7.73 13.32 2.03
CA VAL A 79 -8.09 12.16 2.85
C VAL A 79 -9.47 12.39 3.45
N ARG A 80 -10.40 11.50 3.13
CA ARG A 80 -11.76 11.53 3.68
C ARG A 80 -11.85 10.59 4.87
N VAL A 81 -12.38 11.09 5.99
CA VAL A 81 -12.54 10.32 7.23
C VAL A 81 -14.00 10.37 7.64
N LEU A 82 -14.69 9.24 7.53
CA LEU A 82 -16.09 9.09 7.94
C LEU A 82 -16.20 8.26 9.21
N GLY A 83 -16.60 8.88 10.31
CA GLY A 83 -16.90 8.19 11.55
C GLY A 83 -18.27 7.51 11.54
N LEU A 84 -18.33 6.26 12.01
CA LEU A 84 -19.56 5.46 12.12
C LEU A 84 -19.76 4.94 13.56
N ALA A 85 -21.03 4.67 13.89
CA ALA A 85 -21.44 3.95 15.08
C ALA A 85 -22.38 2.78 14.72
N ASP A 86 -22.49 1.82 15.65
CA ASP A 86 -23.52 0.78 15.58
C ASP A 86 -24.88 1.32 16.06
N ALA A 87 -25.91 0.48 16.03
CA ALA A 87 -27.28 0.88 16.35
C ALA A 87 -27.57 0.96 17.85
N VAL A 88 -26.60 0.66 18.71
CA VAL A 88 -26.83 0.55 20.15
C VAL A 88 -26.78 1.94 20.76
N GLY A 89 -27.80 2.31 21.55
CA GLY A 89 -27.88 3.59 22.24
C GLY A 89 -28.64 4.67 21.47
N ALA A 90 -28.59 5.91 21.98
CA ALA A 90 -29.30 7.04 21.40
C ALA A 90 -28.54 7.61 20.19
N SER A 91 -29.27 8.02 19.15
CA SER A 91 -28.68 8.45 17.87
C SER A 91 -27.81 9.70 17.98
N ASP A 92 -28.14 10.64 18.88
CA ASP A 92 -27.34 11.83 19.16
C ASP A 92 -25.99 11.48 19.84
N VAL A 93 -26.02 10.54 20.78
CA VAL A 93 -24.81 9.96 21.42
C VAL A 93 -23.94 9.26 20.37
N ASN A 94 -24.55 8.46 19.50
CA ASN A 94 -23.85 7.77 18.42
C ASN A 94 -23.25 8.75 17.40
N LEU A 95 -23.95 9.82 17.07
CA LEU A 95 -23.43 10.88 16.21
C LEU A 95 -22.21 11.55 16.84
N ALA A 96 -22.28 11.94 18.12
CA ALA A 96 -21.17 12.55 18.84
C ALA A 96 -19.95 11.62 18.96
N LEU A 97 -20.18 10.33 19.26
CA LEU A 97 -19.11 9.33 19.33
C LEU A 97 -18.44 9.12 17.97
N SER A 98 -19.24 9.01 16.90
CA SER A 98 -18.70 8.85 15.55
C SER A 98 -17.86 10.06 15.10
N LYS A 99 -18.26 11.28 15.47
CA LYS A 99 -17.46 12.50 15.26
C LYS A 99 -16.13 12.43 16.00
N THR A 100 -16.15 12.04 17.27
CA THR A 100 -14.93 11.89 18.08
C THR A 100 -13.97 10.87 17.46
N ARG A 101 -14.47 9.74 16.96
CA ARG A 101 -13.67 8.73 16.22
C ARG A 101 -13.01 9.31 14.99
N ALA A 102 -13.76 10.04 14.15
CA ALA A 102 -13.22 10.67 12.95
C ALA A 102 -12.10 11.68 13.27
N THR A 103 -12.29 12.51 14.31
CA THR A 103 -11.27 13.45 14.78
C THR A 103 -10.04 12.76 15.35
N ALA A 104 -10.21 11.67 16.10
CA ALA A 104 -9.10 10.89 16.66
C ALA A 104 -8.24 10.25 15.56
N VAL A 105 -8.87 9.68 14.53
CA VAL A 105 -8.18 9.11 13.37
C VAL A 105 -7.45 10.19 12.57
N THR A 106 -8.09 11.33 12.32
CA THR A 106 -7.45 12.48 11.66
C THR A 106 -6.21 12.95 12.42
N SER A 107 -6.31 13.04 13.74
CA SER A 107 -5.17 13.39 14.61
C SER A 107 -4.04 12.35 14.55
N ALA A 108 -4.38 11.07 14.45
CA ALA A 108 -3.40 10.00 14.29
C ALA A 108 -2.73 10.05 12.90
N LEU A 109 -3.48 10.33 11.84
CA LEU A 109 -2.97 10.52 10.47
C LEU A 109 -1.97 11.69 10.39
N ALA A 110 -2.30 12.82 11.02
CA ALA A 110 -1.39 13.96 11.08
C ALA A 110 -0.04 13.60 11.73
N LYS A 111 -0.04 12.74 12.77
CA LYS A 111 1.17 12.27 13.46
C LYS A 111 2.02 11.31 12.62
N VAL A 112 1.44 10.63 11.64
CA VAL A 112 2.16 9.66 10.78
C VAL A 112 2.52 10.20 9.39
N GLY A 113 2.39 11.51 9.19
CA GLY A 113 2.93 12.20 8.01
C GLY A 113 1.92 12.96 7.15
N PHE A 114 0.62 12.90 7.47
CA PHE A 114 -0.44 13.53 6.66
C PHE A 114 -0.82 14.95 7.14
N ARG A 115 0.02 15.62 7.94
CA ARG A 115 -0.32 16.93 8.56
C ARG A 115 -0.67 18.03 7.55
N ASN A 116 -0.11 17.98 6.35
CA ASN A 116 -0.31 19.00 5.31
C ASN A 116 -1.26 18.55 4.20
N VAL A 117 -2.06 17.50 4.44
CA VAL A 117 -3.06 17.00 3.49
C VAL A 117 -4.42 17.57 3.86
N GLU A 118 -5.25 17.83 2.85
CA GLU A 118 -6.63 18.25 3.03
C GLU A 118 -7.45 17.08 3.61
N PHE A 119 -8.13 17.33 4.73
CA PHE A 119 -9.01 16.35 5.36
C PHE A 119 -10.47 16.77 5.21
N ASP A 120 -11.28 15.87 4.64
CA ASP A 120 -12.74 15.93 4.68
C ASP A 120 -13.22 15.01 5.81
N VAL A 121 -13.67 15.60 6.92
CA VAL A 121 -14.02 14.88 8.14
C VAL A 121 -15.53 14.93 8.35
N ALA A 122 -16.16 13.76 8.32
CA ALA A 122 -17.60 13.60 8.47
C ALA A 122 -17.95 12.55 9.53
N ALA A 123 -19.21 12.59 9.98
CA ALA A 123 -19.76 11.70 10.97
C ALA A 123 -21.18 11.30 10.56
N ALA A 124 -21.48 9.99 10.53
CA ALA A 124 -22.81 9.50 10.20
C ALA A 124 -23.60 8.98 11.42
N GLY A 125 -22.95 8.86 12.58
CA GLY A 125 -23.54 8.20 13.73
C GLY A 125 -23.98 6.77 13.41
N ASP A 126 -25.18 6.43 13.87
CA ASP A 126 -25.86 5.16 13.64
C ASP A 126 -26.65 5.14 12.31
N THR A 127 -26.55 6.18 11.47
CA THR A 127 -27.28 6.21 10.19
C THR A 127 -26.89 5.03 9.31
N GLY A 128 -27.89 4.26 8.89
CA GLY A 128 -27.70 3.03 8.11
C GLY A 128 -27.13 1.87 8.92
N SER A 129 -27.19 1.91 10.24
CA SER A 129 -26.76 0.81 11.11
C SER A 129 -27.71 -0.37 11.19
N ILE A 130 -28.95 -0.20 10.70
CA ILE A 130 -29.97 -1.23 10.60
C ILE A 130 -30.22 -1.58 9.12
N THR A 131 -30.44 -2.86 8.82
CA THR A 131 -30.85 -3.34 7.50
C THR A 131 -32.34 -3.04 7.25
N GLY A 132 -32.80 -3.17 5.99
CA GLY A 132 -34.24 -3.08 5.72
C GLY A 132 -35.08 -4.15 6.44
N SER A 133 -34.47 -5.28 6.82
CA SER A 133 -35.09 -6.36 7.60
C SER A 133 -35.07 -6.13 9.12
N GLY A 134 -34.51 -5.01 9.61
CA GLY A 134 -34.45 -4.69 11.04
C GLY A 134 -33.24 -5.25 11.79
N GLU A 135 -32.29 -5.88 11.10
CA GLU A 135 -31.09 -6.46 11.70
C GLU A 135 -29.97 -5.42 11.82
N ALA A 136 -29.16 -5.53 12.88
CA ALA A 136 -27.97 -4.70 13.02
C ALA A 136 -26.93 -5.05 11.95
N ARG A 137 -26.46 -4.05 11.20
CA ARG A 137 -25.34 -4.22 10.28
C ARG A 137 -24.05 -4.43 11.08
N PRO A 138 -23.27 -5.48 10.76
CA PRO A 138 -22.08 -5.80 11.53
C PRO A 138 -20.98 -4.76 11.33
N LEU A 139 -20.04 -4.74 12.29
CA LEU A 139 -18.75 -4.06 12.14
C LEU A 139 -18.85 -2.54 11.89
N ARG A 140 -19.83 -1.86 12.49
CA ARG A 140 -20.04 -0.41 12.29
C ARG A 140 -19.37 0.50 13.31
N ARG A 141 -18.78 -0.04 14.37
CA ARG A 141 -17.91 0.73 15.28
C ARG A 141 -16.56 0.97 14.61
N ARG A 142 -16.54 1.86 13.63
CA ARG A 142 -15.35 2.12 12.81
C ARG A 142 -15.30 3.55 12.27
N ALA A 143 -14.16 3.93 11.74
CA ALA A 143 -13.99 5.05 10.85
C ALA A 143 -13.48 4.54 9.49
N ASP A 144 -14.16 4.96 8.42
CA ASP A 144 -13.75 4.66 7.05
C ASP A 144 -12.82 5.79 6.59
N VAL A 145 -11.60 5.45 6.18
CA VAL A 145 -10.57 6.40 5.76
C VAL A 145 -10.26 6.16 4.29
N LYS A 146 -10.56 7.11 3.42
CA LYS A 146 -10.26 7.03 1.99
C LYS A 146 -9.17 8.02 1.61
N PHE A 147 -8.17 7.55 0.88
CA PHE A 147 -7.09 8.35 0.33
C PHE A 147 -7.35 8.55 -1.16
N ASP A 148 -7.45 9.80 -1.59
CA ASP A 148 -7.60 10.17 -2.99
C ASP A 148 -6.22 10.60 -3.53
N LEU A 149 -5.69 9.91 -4.54
CA LEU A 149 -4.33 10.11 -5.06
C LEU A 149 -4.31 10.73 -6.46
N ALA A 150 -3.44 11.72 -6.66
CA ALA A 150 -3.37 12.52 -7.90
C ALA A 150 -2.43 11.94 -8.97
N GLY A 151 -1.75 10.84 -8.66
CA GLY A 151 -0.61 10.34 -9.44
C GLY A 151 0.74 10.51 -8.72
N PRO A 152 1.87 10.24 -9.41
CA PRO A 152 3.20 10.33 -8.83
C PRO A 152 3.52 11.74 -8.31
N ALA A 153 4.19 11.82 -7.16
CA ALA A 153 4.74 13.06 -6.65
C ALA A 153 5.87 13.55 -7.58
N ARG A 154 5.81 14.82 -7.99
CA ARG A 154 6.83 15.47 -8.83
C ARG A 154 8.00 15.97 -8.01
#